data_AF-A0AAJ8JS49-F1
#
_entry.id   AF-A0AAJ8JS49-F1
#
_cell.length_a   1.000
_cell.length_b   1.000
_cell.length_c   1.000
_cell.angle_alpha   90.00
_cell.angle_beta   90.00
_cell.angle_gamma   90.00
#
_symmetry.space_group_name_H-M   'P 1'
#
loop_
_entity.id
_entity.type
_entity.pdbx_description
1 polymer ?
#
loop_
_entity_poly.entity_id
_entity_poly.type
_entity_poly.pdbx_seq_one_letter_code
_entity_poly.pdbx_strand_id
1 'polypeptide(L)'
;MSGNIQYINDTRYPGPKVHPATDKVGIPPLAELDAYPRLFTWGEIKDIIQKGDIDRLMRNREIQYKYDVWQKGVRTKYGSMENYLREALLPFPKTIRPTYDLTTSLDLSQPPSPISPATSAADSDGLEPVGSGVSTPSSTAFVSLEDSLVWNKNGNMKPVYLRLNDDGGLDQNIFAVLLNTWPYSVPTGVRHFCVWSRIPIAHPELVDYDPVSWQHIEEAGLSGFTGVLPVIPTSVPVELPNKADPSTTVQISMTGTPVGRGANQVSLPKAEWYLADRIYGGNELQRWTGVQHETKGGHEVGKIVRKLWDERGWECLWFLNPPRIQSVPGFSHFHVFVRRKTPEEIDAAEKAFAAGLI
;
A
#
# COMPACT_ATOMS: atom_id res chain seq x y z
N MET A 1 8.54 23.53 -7.83
CA MET A 1 7.25 23.81 -7.18
C MET A 1 6.90 22.59 -6.35
N SER A 2 6.83 22.75 -5.03
CA SER A 2 6.45 21.71 -4.08
C SER A 2 5.16 21.06 -4.57
N GLY A 3 5.18 19.73 -4.76
CA GLY A 3 4.00 18.93 -5.08
C GLY A 3 3.04 18.84 -3.89
N ASN A 4 2.80 19.97 -3.23
CA ASN A 4 1.81 20.08 -2.18
C ASN A 4 0.48 19.73 -2.82
N ILE A 5 -0.04 18.59 -2.39
CA ILE A 5 -1.41 18.16 -2.50
C ILE A 5 -2.24 19.24 -1.78
N GLN A 6 -2.45 20.38 -2.45
CA GLN A 6 -3.36 21.45 -2.01
C GLN A 6 -4.77 20.97 -2.32
N TYR A 7 -5.39 20.29 -1.36
CA TYR A 7 -6.76 19.84 -1.47
C TYR A 7 -7.59 20.65 -0.48
N ILE A 8 -8.38 21.59 -1.03
CA ILE A 8 -9.43 22.36 -0.36
C ILE A 8 -8.91 23.22 0.81
N ASN A 9 -7.80 23.94 0.64
CA ASN A 9 -7.25 24.94 1.59
C ASN A 9 -6.99 24.47 3.04
N ASP A 10 -7.38 23.26 3.44
CA ASP A 10 -7.23 22.70 4.78
C ASP A 10 -5.84 22.07 4.90
N THR A 11 -5.00 22.73 5.68
CA THR A 11 -3.60 22.37 5.88
C THR A 11 -3.34 21.68 7.23
N ARG A 12 -4.38 21.27 7.98
CA ARG A 12 -4.23 20.72 9.35
C ARG A 12 -3.37 19.45 9.40
N TYR A 13 -3.44 18.63 8.34
CA TYR A 13 -2.75 17.34 8.27
C TYR A 13 -2.00 17.23 6.93
N PRO A 14 -0.76 17.73 6.85
CA PRO A 14 0.04 17.60 5.64
C PRO A 14 0.35 16.12 5.34
N GLY A 15 0.58 15.82 4.07
CA GLY A 15 1.09 14.50 3.66
C GLY A 15 2.59 14.35 3.98
N PRO A 16 3.16 13.15 3.77
CA PRO A 16 4.57 12.89 4.04
C PRO A 16 5.47 13.67 3.08
N LYS A 17 6.74 13.83 3.46
CA LYS A 17 7.77 14.34 2.55
C LYS A 17 7.94 13.35 1.39
N VAL A 18 7.63 13.79 0.17
CA VAL A 18 7.75 12.99 -1.05
C VAL A 18 9.10 13.25 -1.70
N HIS A 19 9.81 12.18 -2.08
CA HIS A 19 11.02 12.31 -2.88
C HIS A 19 10.66 12.70 -4.32
N PRO A 20 11.22 13.80 -4.86
CA PRO A 20 10.93 14.20 -6.22
C PRO A 20 11.52 13.19 -7.20
N ALA A 21 10.75 12.83 -8.25
CA ALA A 21 11.31 12.07 -9.36
C ALA A 21 12.40 12.91 -10.06
N THR A 22 13.60 12.35 -10.15
CA THR A 22 14.81 12.99 -10.69
C THR A 22 14.79 13.11 -12.21
N ASP A 23 14.15 12.16 -12.91
CA ASP A 23 13.94 12.17 -14.36
C ASP A 23 12.42 12.10 -14.64
N LYS A 24 11.88 13.12 -15.33
CA LYS A 24 10.46 13.20 -15.72
C LYS A 24 10.26 13.00 -17.23
N VAL A 25 11.31 12.65 -17.96
CA VAL A 25 11.22 12.50 -19.43
C VAL A 25 10.24 11.39 -19.79
N GLY A 26 9.23 11.73 -20.59
CA GLY A 26 8.20 10.80 -21.06
C GLY A 26 7.13 10.44 -20.01
N ILE A 27 7.15 11.05 -18.82
CA ILE A 27 6.13 10.85 -17.79
C ILE A 27 4.97 11.83 -18.02
N PRO A 28 3.71 11.35 -18.09
CA PRO A 28 2.54 12.21 -18.23
C PRO A 28 2.43 13.21 -17.07
N PRO A 29 2.10 14.50 -17.32
CA PRO A 29 1.83 15.46 -16.27
C PRO A 29 0.58 15.07 -15.48
N LEU A 30 0.48 15.55 -14.24
CA LEU A 30 -0.63 15.20 -13.34
C LEU A 30 -2.00 15.57 -13.91
N ALA A 31 -2.11 16.70 -14.60
CA ALA A 31 -3.35 17.13 -15.24
C ALA A 31 -3.82 16.16 -16.35
N GLU A 32 -2.88 15.55 -17.07
CA GLU A 32 -3.19 14.53 -18.07
C GLU A 32 -3.68 13.24 -17.40
N LEU A 33 -2.97 12.78 -16.35
CA LEU A 33 -3.42 11.64 -15.55
C LEU A 33 -4.82 11.88 -14.98
N ASP A 34 -5.13 13.12 -14.60
CA ASP A 34 -6.42 13.50 -14.05
C ASP A 34 -7.56 13.59 -15.09
N ALA A 35 -7.23 13.74 -16.37
CA ALA A 35 -8.22 13.82 -17.45
C ALA A 35 -8.78 12.45 -17.89
N TYR A 36 -8.09 11.35 -17.57
CA TYR A 36 -8.53 10.01 -17.98
C TYR A 36 -9.76 9.51 -17.20
N PRO A 37 -10.69 8.79 -17.86
CA PRO A 37 -11.83 8.16 -17.19
C PRO A 37 -11.40 7.22 -16.06
N ARG A 38 -12.13 7.26 -14.94
CA ARG A 38 -11.86 6.43 -13.76
C ARG A 38 -12.54 5.09 -13.89
N LEU A 39 -11.78 4.02 -13.68
CA LEU A 39 -12.26 2.65 -13.76
C LEU A 39 -12.83 2.12 -12.44
N PHE A 40 -12.51 2.75 -11.31
CA PHE A 40 -12.91 2.28 -9.98
C PHE A 40 -13.42 3.44 -9.12
N THR A 41 -14.44 3.20 -8.31
CA THR A 41 -14.81 4.04 -7.17
C THR A 41 -13.92 3.76 -5.96
N TRP A 42 -14.01 4.60 -4.94
CA TRP A 42 -13.27 4.37 -3.69
C TRP A 42 -13.75 3.11 -2.98
N GLY A 43 -15.07 2.87 -2.95
CA GLY A 43 -15.65 1.65 -2.40
C GLY A 43 -15.23 0.39 -3.15
N GLU A 44 -15.13 0.44 -4.48
CA GLU A 44 -14.66 -0.70 -5.28
C GLU A 44 -13.20 -1.03 -5.01
N ILE A 45 -12.33 -0.04 -4.82
CA ILE A 45 -10.93 -0.28 -4.44
C ILE A 45 -10.85 -0.93 -3.06
N LYS A 46 -11.65 -0.47 -2.09
CA LYS A 46 -11.74 -1.13 -0.77
C LYS A 46 -12.18 -2.58 -0.90
N ASP A 47 -13.20 -2.86 -1.71
CA ASP A 47 -13.66 -4.22 -1.98
C ASP A 47 -12.54 -5.12 -2.55
N ILE A 48 -11.80 -4.61 -3.54
CA ILE A 48 -10.71 -5.33 -4.19
C ILE A 48 -9.60 -5.64 -3.17
N ILE A 49 -9.18 -4.66 -2.38
CA ILE A 49 -8.11 -4.81 -1.40
C ILE A 49 -8.55 -5.73 -0.25
N GLN A 50 -9.78 -5.60 0.24
CA GLN A 50 -10.30 -6.44 1.31
C GLN A 50 -10.37 -7.91 0.92
N LYS A 51 -10.72 -8.20 -0.34
CA LYS A 51 -10.81 -9.57 -0.88
C LYS A 51 -9.47 -10.16 -1.32
N GLY A 52 -8.42 -9.34 -1.41
CA GLY A 52 -7.12 -9.76 -1.94
C GLY A 52 -7.08 -9.89 -3.48
N ASP A 53 -8.07 -9.36 -4.20
CA ASP A 53 -8.17 -9.43 -5.66
C ASP A 53 -7.27 -8.36 -6.36
N ILE A 54 -6.06 -8.11 -5.84
CA ILE A 54 -5.19 -6.99 -6.25
C ILE A 54 -4.90 -6.99 -7.75
N ASP A 55 -4.90 -8.17 -8.39
CA ASP A 55 -4.75 -8.35 -9.84
C ASP A 55 -5.85 -7.63 -10.68
N ARG A 56 -6.97 -7.27 -10.07
CA ARG A 56 -8.04 -6.48 -10.73
C ARG A 56 -7.69 -5.01 -10.87
N LEU A 57 -6.77 -4.49 -10.05
CA LEU A 57 -6.37 -3.08 -10.13
C LEU A 57 -5.56 -2.86 -11.40
N MET A 58 -6.08 -2.03 -12.30
CA MET A 58 -5.46 -1.79 -13.60
C MET A 58 -5.36 -0.30 -13.93
N ARG A 59 -4.52 0.01 -14.92
CA ARG A 59 -4.45 1.34 -15.52
C ARG A 59 -5.54 1.50 -16.58
N ASN A 60 -5.86 2.74 -16.92
CA ASN A 60 -6.55 3.01 -18.18
C ASN A 60 -5.73 2.44 -19.35
N ARG A 61 -6.41 1.89 -20.38
CA ARG A 61 -5.75 1.27 -21.53
C ARG A 61 -4.76 2.20 -22.24
N GLU A 62 -5.08 3.49 -22.36
CA GLU A 62 -4.19 4.46 -23.01
C GLU A 62 -2.97 4.78 -22.14
N ILE A 63 -3.16 4.93 -20.82
CA ILE A 63 -2.05 5.10 -19.87
C ILE A 63 -1.16 3.85 -19.90
N GLN A 64 -1.75 2.65 -19.94
CA GLN A 64 -1.00 1.40 -20.03
C GLN A 64 -0.17 1.35 -21.32
N TYR A 65 -0.73 1.73 -22.46
CA TYR A 65 0.01 1.82 -23.72
C TYR A 65 1.20 2.80 -23.62
N LYS A 66 0.98 4.00 -23.08
CA LYS A 66 2.05 4.99 -22.87
C LYS A 66 3.13 4.47 -21.92
N TYR A 67 2.72 3.78 -20.86
CA TYR A 67 3.63 3.12 -19.92
C TYR A 67 4.47 2.05 -20.62
N ASP A 68 3.87 1.21 -21.46
CA ASP A 68 4.58 0.14 -22.17
C ASP A 68 5.63 0.73 -23.14
N VAL A 69 5.31 1.83 -23.81
CA VAL A 69 6.26 2.57 -24.67
C VAL A 69 7.39 3.17 -23.84
N TRP A 70 7.07 3.86 -22.75
CA TRP A 70 8.06 4.45 -21.85
C TRP A 70 8.96 3.39 -21.22
N GLN A 71 8.39 2.28 -20.76
CA GLN A 71 9.11 1.16 -20.14
C GLN A 71 10.14 0.57 -21.11
N LYS A 72 9.82 0.47 -22.41
CA LYS A 72 10.78 0.03 -23.42
C LYS A 72 11.97 0.99 -23.50
N GLY A 73 11.71 2.30 -23.57
CA GLY A 73 12.76 3.32 -23.57
C GLY A 73 13.66 3.28 -22.32
N VAL A 74 13.05 3.09 -21.14
CA VAL A 74 13.78 2.90 -19.87
C VAL A 74 14.69 1.68 -19.93
N ARG A 75 14.18 0.54 -20.41
CA ARG A 75 14.98 -0.69 -20.54
C ARG A 75 16.11 -0.53 -21.56
N THR A 76 15.89 0.19 -22.65
CA THR A 76 16.96 0.51 -23.62
C THR A 76 18.05 1.39 -23.00
N LYS A 77 17.69 2.38 -22.19
CA LYS A 77 18.63 3.34 -21.59
C LYS A 77 19.40 2.79 -20.39
N TYR A 78 18.72 2.07 -19.49
CA TYR A 78 19.26 1.61 -18.21
C TYR A 78 19.52 0.09 -18.15
N GLY A 79 19.15 -0.65 -19.18
CA GLY A 79 19.23 -2.12 -19.23
C GLY A 79 18.09 -2.84 -18.49
N SER A 80 17.64 -2.31 -17.35
CA SER A 80 16.52 -2.86 -16.57
C SER A 80 15.73 -1.77 -15.84
N MET A 81 14.51 -2.10 -15.43
CA MET A 81 13.71 -1.20 -14.56
C MET A 81 14.38 -1.00 -13.20
N GLU A 82 15.03 -2.03 -12.67
CA GLU A 82 15.77 -1.95 -11.40
C GLU A 82 16.95 -1.00 -11.48
N ASN A 83 17.71 -1.02 -12.58
CA ASN A 83 18.81 -0.08 -12.77
C ASN A 83 18.29 1.37 -12.87
N TYR A 84 17.18 1.58 -13.58
CA TYR A 84 16.51 2.88 -13.60
C TYR A 84 16.12 3.35 -12.19
N LEU A 85 15.50 2.47 -11.39
CA LEU A 85 15.13 2.80 -10.02
C LEU A 85 16.37 3.16 -9.19
N ARG A 86 17.43 2.36 -9.28
CA ARG A 86 18.67 2.56 -8.52
C ARG A 86 19.43 3.84 -8.91
N GLU A 87 19.48 4.15 -10.20
CA GLU A 87 20.34 5.20 -10.73
C GLU A 87 19.64 6.55 -10.90
N ALA A 88 18.33 6.53 -11.15
CA ALA A 88 17.60 7.71 -11.59
C ALA A 88 16.37 8.04 -10.74
N LEU A 89 15.84 7.14 -9.90
CA LEU A 89 14.60 7.40 -9.16
C LEU A 89 14.76 7.39 -7.63
N LEU A 90 15.37 6.35 -7.08
CA LEU A 90 15.43 6.14 -5.64
C LEU A 90 16.60 6.95 -5.03
N PRO A 91 16.39 7.63 -3.89
CA PRO A 91 17.39 8.49 -3.24
C PRO A 91 18.45 7.69 -2.45
N PHE A 92 18.49 6.37 -2.66
CA PHE A 92 19.28 5.46 -1.85
C PHE A 92 20.78 5.58 -2.19
N PRO A 93 21.67 5.81 -1.20
CA PRO A 93 23.10 5.92 -1.46
C PRO A 93 23.65 4.67 -2.19
N LYS A 94 24.44 4.88 -3.24
CA LYS A 94 25.06 3.78 -4.03
C LYS A 94 26.00 2.92 -3.17
N THR A 95 26.61 3.53 -2.17
CA THR A 95 27.47 2.89 -1.18
C THR A 95 26.92 3.18 0.21
N ILE A 96 26.14 2.24 0.74
CA ILE A 96 26.19 2.00 2.18
C ILE A 96 27.14 0.81 2.28
N ARG A 97 28.36 1.01 2.81
CA ARG A 97 29.04 -0.12 3.47
C ARG A 97 28.01 -0.58 4.50
N PRO A 98 27.49 -1.80 4.43
CA PRO A 98 26.54 -2.24 5.41
C PRO A 98 27.16 -1.96 6.79
N THR A 99 26.55 -1.08 7.58
CA THR A 99 26.81 -1.08 9.02
C THR A 99 26.20 -2.34 9.67
N TYR A 100 25.56 -3.19 8.87
CA TYR A 100 25.18 -4.57 9.18
C TYR A 100 26.00 -5.53 8.29
N ASP A 101 27.05 -6.13 8.84
CA ASP A 101 27.90 -7.08 8.14
C ASP A 101 27.11 -8.34 7.73
N LEU A 102 26.69 -8.43 6.45
CA LEU A 102 26.21 -9.67 5.83
C LEU A 102 27.36 -10.52 5.27
N THR A 103 28.61 -10.12 5.51
CA THR A 103 29.83 -10.79 5.07
C THR A 103 30.57 -11.40 6.25
N THR A 104 29.91 -12.29 6.99
CA THR A 104 30.60 -13.27 7.83
C THR A 104 30.27 -14.70 7.38
N SER A 105 30.55 -15.01 6.11
CA SER A 105 30.97 -16.38 5.79
C SER A 105 32.48 -16.45 6.06
N LEU A 106 32.84 -16.80 7.29
CA LEU A 106 34.22 -17.10 7.65
C LEU A 106 34.74 -18.26 6.80
N ASP A 107 35.82 -17.95 6.10
CA ASP A 107 36.87 -18.82 5.62
C ASP A 107 37.01 -20.11 6.43
N LEU A 108 36.67 -21.23 5.79
CA LEU A 108 37.21 -22.54 6.10
C LEU A 108 37.95 -23.03 4.85
N SER A 109 39.20 -22.61 4.72
CA SER A 109 40.34 -23.43 4.32
C SER A 109 40.09 -24.45 3.20
N GLN A 110 40.68 -24.17 2.03
CA GLN A 110 40.97 -25.15 0.98
C GLN A 110 41.48 -26.49 1.55
N PRO A 111 40.97 -27.63 1.06
CA PRO A 111 41.76 -28.84 0.86
C PRO A 111 42.24 -28.93 -0.60
N PRO A 112 43.38 -29.62 -0.85
CA PRO A 112 44.14 -29.48 -2.09
C PRO A 112 43.47 -30.17 -3.28
N SER A 113 43.72 -29.60 -4.46
CA SER A 113 43.36 -30.13 -5.77
C SER A 113 43.74 -31.61 -5.92
N PRO A 114 42.84 -32.48 -6.40
CA PRO A 114 43.26 -33.74 -6.97
C PRO A 114 43.66 -33.53 -8.44
N ILE A 115 44.86 -34.02 -8.70
CA ILE A 115 45.54 -34.20 -9.99
C ILE A 115 44.59 -34.78 -11.05
N SER A 116 44.50 -34.12 -12.20
CA SER A 116 43.93 -34.72 -13.42
C SER A 116 44.84 -35.84 -13.94
N PRO A 117 44.23 -36.90 -14.47
CA PRO A 117 44.73 -37.46 -15.72
C PRO A 117 43.65 -37.40 -16.81
N ALA A 118 44.08 -37.04 -18.01
CA ALA A 118 43.29 -37.10 -19.22
C ALA A 118 43.03 -38.56 -19.64
N THR A 119 41.84 -38.86 -20.16
CA THR A 119 41.55 -39.38 -21.53
C THR A 119 40.27 -40.24 -21.62
N SER A 120 39.57 -40.02 -22.75
CA SER A 120 38.69 -40.92 -23.54
C SER A 120 37.30 -41.39 -23.02
N ALA A 121 36.27 -40.82 -23.68
CA ALA A 121 35.15 -41.44 -24.43
C ALA A 121 34.48 -42.74 -23.94
N ALA A 122 33.14 -42.70 -23.76
CA ALA A 122 32.14 -43.49 -24.50
C ALA A 122 30.70 -43.28 -23.96
N ASP A 123 29.73 -43.47 -24.86
CA ASP A 123 28.27 -43.45 -24.72
C ASP A 123 27.69 -44.29 -23.56
N SER A 124 26.55 -43.86 -23.01
CA SER A 124 25.31 -44.66 -22.99
C SER A 124 24.10 -43.91 -22.42
N ASP A 125 22.97 -44.10 -23.11
CA ASP A 125 21.59 -43.68 -22.82
C ASP A 125 21.09 -43.89 -21.38
N GLY A 126 20.20 -42.98 -20.94
CA GLY A 126 19.36 -43.15 -19.76
C GLY A 126 18.36 -42.00 -19.57
N LEU A 127 17.14 -42.20 -20.06
CA LEU A 127 15.95 -41.37 -19.87
C LEU A 127 15.53 -41.32 -18.39
N GLU A 128 15.34 -40.12 -17.82
CA GLU A 128 14.48 -39.85 -16.64
C GLU A 128 14.03 -38.36 -16.68
N PRO A 129 12.86 -38.00 -16.10
CA PRO A 129 12.05 -36.88 -16.54
C PRO A 129 12.54 -35.53 -16.05
N VAL A 130 12.40 -34.53 -16.92
CA VAL A 130 12.63 -33.11 -16.63
C VAL A 130 11.56 -32.63 -15.66
N GLY A 131 11.83 -32.79 -14.36
CA GLY A 131 11.15 -32.02 -13.32
C GLY A 131 11.52 -30.56 -13.48
N SER A 132 10.62 -29.76 -14.05
CA SER A 132 10.76 -28.30 -14.08
C SER A 132 10.68 -27.77 -12.65
N GLY A 133 11.83 -27.67 -11.99
CA GLY A 133 11.99 -26.81 -10.83
C GLY A 133 11.80 -25.38 -11.28
N VAL A 134 10.56 -24.90 -11.23
CA VAL A 134 10.24 -23.48 -11.41
C VAL A 134 10.75 -22.78 -10.15
N SER A 135 12.03 -22.37 -10.17
CA SER A 135 12.54 -21.42 -9.20
C SER A 135 11.81 -20.10 -9.44
N THR A 136 10.82 -19.80 -8.60
CA THR A 136 10.26 -18.46 -8.48
C THR A 136 11.41 -17.50 -8.17
N PRO A 137 11.59 -16.40 -8.91
CA PRO A 137 12.64 -15.43 -8.60
C PRO A 137 12.44 -14.91 -7.18
N SER A 138 13.49 -15.00 -6.35
CA SER A 138 13.46 -14.57 -4.96
C SER A 138 13.19 -13.06 -4.89
N SER A 139 12.08 -12.69 -4.23
CA SER A 139 11.72 -11.30 -3.98
C SER A 139 12.53 -10.77 -2.80
N THR A 140 13.20 -9.63 -2.96
CA THR A 140 13.88 -8.92 -1.85
C THR A 140 12.90 -8.31 -0.85
N ALA A 141 11.60 -8.28 -1.16
CA ALA A 141 10.58 -7.78 -0.25
C ALA A 141 10.16 -8.81 0.81
N PHE A 142 10.46 -10.10 0.59
CA PHE A 142 10.08 -11.23 1.43
C PHE A 142 11.31 -12.00 1.87
N VAL A 143 11.37 -12.39 3.15
CA VAL A 143 12.43 -13.28 3.66
C VAL A 143 11.90 -14.70 3.75
N SER A 144 12.59 -15.66 3.13
CA SER A 144 12.22 -17.09 3.22
C SER A 144 12.16 -17.55 4.69
N LEU A 145 11.18 -18.40 4.99
CA LEU A 145 11.03 -19.01 6.32
C LEU A 145 12.25 -19.87 6.68
N GLU A 146 12.75 -20.65 5.72
CA GLU A 146 13.90 -21.54 5.92
C GLU A 146 15.17 -20.75 6.23
N ASP A 147 15.44 -19.72 5.43
CA ASP A 147 16.58 -18.83 5.65
C ASP A 147 16.49 -18.22 7.05
N SER A 148 15.33 -17.63 7.40
CA SER A 148 15.11 -16.98 8.70
C SER A 148 15.34 -17.90 9.90
N LEU A 149 14.91 -19.17 9.81
CA LEU A 149 15.12 -20.15 10.88
C LEU A 149 16.59 -20.50 11.08
N VAL A 150 17.40 -20.49 10.02
CA VAL A 150 18.86 -20.70 10.13
C VAL A 150 19.52 -19.52 10.85
N TRP A 151 19.13 -18.28 10.54
CA TRP A 151 19.65 -17.07 11.22
C TRP A 151 19.34 -17.04 12.73
N ASN A 152 18.15 -17.50 13.13
CA ASN A 152 17.70 -17.44 14.53
C ASN A 152 18.31 -18.53 15.44
N LYS A 153 18.69 -19.69 14.89
CA LYS A 153 19.26 -20.82 15.68
C LYS A 153 20.56 -20.46 16.39
N ASN A 154 21.26 -19.42 15.96
CA ASN A 154 22.51 -18.95 16.57
C ASN A 154 22.27 -17.92 17.71
N GLY A 155 21.00 -17.61 18.04
CA GLY A 155 20.59 -16.91 19.26
C GLY A 155 20.91 -15.41 19.36
N ASN A 156 21.64 -14.82 18.40
CA ASN A 156 22.27 -13.50 18.59
C ASN A 156 21.85 -12.39 17.63
N MET A 157 20.97 -12.61 16.65
CA MET A 157 20.60 -11.58 15.69
C MET A 157 19.11 -11.26 15.72
N LYS A 158 18.79 -9.96 15.77
CA LYS A 158 17.43 -9.46 15.62
C LYS A 158 17.00 -9.58 14.14
N PRO A 159 15.75 -9.94 13.85
CA PRO A 159 15.24 -9.98 12.49
C PRO A 159 15.26 -8.58 11.84
N VAL A 160 15.56 -8.57 10.54
CA VAL A 160 15.80 -7.34 9.75
C VAL A 160 14.71 -7.18 8.69
N TYR A 161 13.79 -6.26 8.93
CA TYR A 161 12.76 -5.84 7.99
C TYR A 161 12.29 -4.42 8.34
N LEU A 162 11.55 -3.80 7.44
CA LEU A 162 11.05 -2.45 7.60
C LEU A 162 10.04 -2.38 8.74
N ARG A 163 10.37 -1.61 9.77
CA ARG A 163 9.50 -1.28 10.90
C ARG A 163 9.78 0.14 11.38
N LEU A 164 8.88 0.68 12.19
CA LEU A 164 9.18 1.94 12.90
C LEU A 164 10.32 1.70 13.91
N ASN A 165 11.17 2.69 14.07
CA ASN A 165 12.17 2.72 15.13
C ASN A 165 11.48 2.87 16.51
N ASP A 166 12.21 2.62 17.59
CA ASP A 166 11.70 2.75 18.97
C ASP A 166 11.19 4.17 19.30
N ASP A 167 11.69 5.19 18.59
CA ASP A 167 11.25 6.59 18.67
C ASP A 167 10.04 6.91 17.78
N GLY A 168 9.49 5.91 17.07
CA GLY A 168 8.40 6.07 16.10
C GLY A 168 8.83 6.74 14.80
N GLY A 169 10.13 6.84 14.52
CA GLY A 169 10.72 7.36 13.30
C GLY A 169 10.86 6.31 12.19
N LEU A 170 11.17 6.80 10.98
CA LEU A 170 11.58 5.99 9.83
C LEU A 170 12.95 6.46 9.37
N ASP A 171 13.88 5.53 9.15
CA ASP A 171 15.21 5.86 8.65
C ASP A 171 15.15 6.24 7.16
N GLN A 172 15.45 7.51 6.88
CA GLN A 172 15.44 8.09 5.53
C GLN A 172 16.52 7.52 4.61
N ASN A 173 17.49 6.75 5.14
CA ASN A 173 18.51 6.09 4.33
C ASN A 173 18.06 4.75 3.74
N ILE A 174 17.07 4.12 4.37
CA ILE A 174 16.55 2.80 3.97
C ILE A 174 15.15 2.87 3.36
N PHE A 175 14.43 4.00 3.52
CA PHE A 175 13.06 4.15 3.06
C PHE A 175 12.86 5.44 2.26
N ALA A 176 11.94 5.40 1.27
CA ALA A 176 11.55 6.56 0.48
C ALA A 176 10.07 6.50 0.04
N VAL A 177 9.34 7.61 0.20
CA VAL A 177 7.98 7.78 -0.36
C VAL A 177 8.03 8.48 -1.70
N LEU A 178 7.46 7.86 -2.73
CA LEU A 178 7.34 8.45 -4.07
C LEU A 178 5.90 8.41 -4.55
N LEU A 179 5.47 9.47 -5.22
CA LEU A 179 4.23 9.43 -6.01
C LEU A 179 4.45 8.47 -7.18
N ASN A 180 3.53 7.52 -7.37
CA ASN A 180 3.58 6.63 -8.53
C ASN A 180 3.29 7.43 -9.79
N THR A 181 4.31 7.60 -10.64
CA THR A 181 4.24 8.37 -11.88
C THR A 181 3.47 7.65 -12.99
N TRP A 182 3.23 6.35 -12.82
CA TRP A 182 2.41 5.51 -13.68
C TRP A 182 1.34 4.81 -12.84
N PRO A 183 0.37 5.57 -12.30
CA PRO A 183 -0.57 5.06 -11.32
C PRO A 183 -1.58 4.12 -11.96
N TYR A 184 -2.11 3.19 -11.16
CA TYR A 184 -3.40 2.56 -11.43
C TYR A 184 -4.51 3.59 -11.56
N SER A 185 -5.59 3.20 -12.23
CA SER A 185 -6.77 4.05 -12.32
C SER A 185 -7.38 4.21 -10.92
N VAL A 186 -7.42 5.43 -10.40
CA VAL A 186 -7.97 5.74 -9.08
C VAL A 186 -9.02 6.85 -9.18
N PRO A 187 -9.98 6.94 -8.23
CA PRO A 187 -10.97 8.01 -8.19
C PRO A 187 -10.34 9.41 -8.16
N THR A 188 -11.14 10.41 -8.52
CA THR A 188 -10.76 11.81 -8.34
C THR A 188 -10.46 12.11 -6.87
N GLY A 189 -9.39 12.88 -6.62
CA GLY A 189 -8.94 13.19 -5.26
C GLY A 189 -8.13 12.09 -4.57
N VAL A 190 -7.95 10.93 -5.23
CA VAL A 190 -7.07 9.86 -4.77
C VAL A 190 -5.73 9.95 -5.49
N ARG A 191 -4.65 9.66 -4.75
CA ARG A 191 -3.29 9.55 -5.28
C ARG A 191 -2.70 8.20 -4.94
N HIS A 192 -1.90 7.67 -5.86
CA HIS A 192 -1.24 6.40 -5.72
C HIS A 192 0.25 6.64 -5.43
N PHE A 193 0.70 6.21 -4.26
CA PHE A 193 2.09 6.26 -3.83
C PHE A 193 2.71 4.87 -3.81
N CYS A 194 4.02 4.82 -4.02
CA CYS A 194 4.84 3.67 -3.70
C CYS A 194 5.76 4.04 -2.54
N VAL A 195 5.77 3.20 -1.53
CA VAL A 195 6.71 3.26 -0.41
C VAL A 195 7.79 2.24 -0.67
N TRP A 196 9.03 2.72 -0.84
CA TRP A 196 10.19 1.90 -1.16
C TRP A 196 11.05 1.65 0.07
N SER A 197 11.66 0.47 0.13
CA SER A 197 12.55 0.03 1.20
C SER A 197 13.79 -0.64 0.64
N ARG A 198 14.95 -0.44 1.30
CA ARG A 198 16.21 -1.16 1.03
C ARG A 198 16.26 -2.53 1.71
N ILE A 199 15.41 -2.74 2.71
CA ILE A 199 15.29 -4.00 3.45
C ILE A 199 13.91 -4.63 3.19
N PRO A 200 13.74 -5.93 3.44
CA PRO A 200 12.46 -6.62 3.27
C PRO A 200 11.33 -5.92 4.04
N ILE A 201 10.10 -6.00 3.52
CA ILE A 201 8.90 -5.52 4.22
C ILE A 201 8.21 -6.68 4.93
N ALA A 202 8.11 -7.84 4.27
CA ALA A 202 7.53 -9.05 4.84
C ALA A 202 8.62 -9.95 5.41
N HIS A 203 8.43 -10.36 6.67
CA HIS A 203 9.33 -11.26 7.39
C HIS A 203 8.52 -12.26 8.23
N PRO A 204 8.95 -13.53 8.36
CA PRO A 204 8.21 -14.55 9.12
C PRO A 204 7.90 -14.19 10.58
N GLU A 205 8.72 -13.36 11.21
CA GLU A 205 8.45 -12.82 12.56
C GLU A 205 7.10 -12.08 12.64
N LEU A 206 6.61 -11.48 11.55
CA LEU A 206 5.31 -10.79 11.51
C LEU A 206 4.12 -11.70 11.87
N VAL A 207 4.32 -13.01 11.80
CA VAL A 207 3.34 -14.03 12.13
C VAL A 207 3.90 -15.06 13.11
N ASP A 208 4.86 -14.67 13.94
CA ASP A 208 5.50 -15.53 14.95
C ASP A 208 6.08 -16.82 14.36
N TYR A 209 6.56 -16.75 13.11
CA TYR A 209 7.08 -17.90 12.35
C TYR A 209 6.06 -19.03 12.14
N ASP A 210 4.75 -18.75 12.25
CA ASP A 210 3.69 -19.71 11.91
C ASP A 210 3.71 -20.02 10.41
N PRO A 211 4.02 -21.26 9.99
CA PRO A 211 4.22 -21.59 8.57
C PRO A 211 2.96 -21.37 7.73
N VAL A 212 1.78 -21.64 8.28
CA VAL A 212 0.50 -21.50 7.56
C VAL A 212 0.20 -20.04 7.28
N SER A 213 0.37 -19.18 8.28
CA SER A 213 0.18 -17.74 8.12
C SER A 213 1.23 -17.13 7.21
N TRP A 214 2.48 -17.60 7.28
CA TRP A 214 3.55 -17.13 6.39
C TRP A 214 3.27 -17.49 4.94
N GLN A 215 2.86 -18.73 4.67
CA GLN A 215 2.46 -19.15 3.33
C GLN A 215 1.32 -18.28 2.77
N HIS A 216 0.33 -17.92 3.60
CA HIS A 216 -0.72 -16.99 3.19
C HIS A 216 -0.18 -15.62 2.77
N ILE A 217 0.82 -15.09 3.50
CA ILE A 217 1.47 -13.82 3.15
C ILE A 217 2.25 -13.95 1.83
N GLU A 218 2.92 -15.07 1.59
CA GLU A 218 3.61 -15.32 0.32
C GLU A 218 2.65 -15.48 -0.87
N GLU A 219 1.48 -16.09 -0.66
CA GLU A 219 0.49 -16.31 -1.72
C GLU A 219 -0.32 -15.05 -2.06
N ALA A 220 -0.77 -14.33 -1.03
CA ALA A 220 -1.72 -13.22 -1.15
C ALA A 220 -1.09 -11.83 -0.94
N GLY A 221 0.08 -11.75 -0.31
CA GLY A 221 0.70 -10.49 0.09
C GLY A 221 0.13 -9.94 1.40
N LEU A 222 0.29 -8.63 1.61
CA LEU A 222 -0.26 -7.92 2.77
C LEU A 222 -1.21 -6.82 2.30
N SER A 223 -2.24 -6.50 3.07
CA SER A 223 -3.10 -5.33 2.81
C SER A 223 -3.78 -4.79 4.05
N GLY A 224 -4.26 -3.56 3.97
CA GLY A 224 -5.03 -2.96 5.06
C GLY A 224 -5.54 -1.56 4.75
N PHE A 225 -6.34 -1.05 5.67
CA PHE A 225 -6.92 0.30 5.65
C PHE A 225 -6.43 1.11 6.85
N THR A 226 -6.33 2.43 6.68
CA THR A 226 -6.15 3.38 7.78
C THR A 226 -7.04 4.59 7.57
N GLY A 227 -7.47 5.22 8.66
CA GLY A 227 -8.25 6.46 8.62
C GLY A 227 -9.70 6.30 8.14
N VAL A 228 -10.23 5.07 8.08
CA VAL A 228 -11.67 4.86 7.93
C VAL A 228 -12.37 5.44 9.15
N LEU A 229 -13.33 6.34 8.94
CA LEU A 229 -14.03 6.97 10.07
C LEU A 229 -14.81 5.92 10.86
N PRO A 230 -14.70 5.89 12.20
CA PRO A 230 -15.41 4.93 13.01
C PRO A 230 -16.91 5.26 13.10
N VAL A 231 -17.67 4.32 13.65
CA VAL A 231 -19.01 4.59 14.17
C VAL A 231 -18.83 5.38 15.46
N ILE A 232 -19.11 6.69 15.43
CA ILE A 232 -19.07 7.54 16.62
C ILE A 232 -20.36 7.27 17.43
N PRO A 233 -20.27 6.84 18.70
CA PRO A 233 -21.43 6.69 19.58
C PRO A 233 -22.04 8.06 19.91
N THR A 234 -23.35 8.19 19.83
CA THR A 234 -24.06 9.45 20.10
C THR A 234 -24.93 9.29 21.34
N SER A 235 -25.01 10.33 22.16
CA SER A 235 -25.92 10.41 23.31
C SER A 235 -27.37 10.70 22.92
N VAL A 236 -27.61 11.03 21.65
CA VAL A 236 -28.95 11.28 21.09
C VAL A 236 -29.55 9.94 20.62
N PRO A 237 -30.72 9.52 21.13
CA PRO A 237 -31.46 8.41 20.56
C PRO A 237 -31.89 8.79 19.15
N VAL A 238 -31.38 8.10 18.13
CA VAL A 238 -31.83 8.29 16.74
C VAL A 238 -32.80 7.17 16.40
N GLU A 239 -34.08 7.53 16.19
CA GLU A 239 -35.04 6.62 15.59
C GLU A 239 -34.64 6.37 14.13
N LEU A 240 -34.22 5.14 13.84
CA LEU A 240 -33.92 4.70 12.48
C LEU A 240 -35.23 4.68 11.67
N PRO A 241 -35.28 5.24 10.45
CA PRO A 241 -36.46 5.12 9.61
C PRO A 241 -36.73 3.65 9.32
N ASN A 242 -37.95 3.20 9.56
CA ASN A 242 -38.42 1.91 9.06
C ASN A 242 -38.24 1.90 7.54
N LYS A 243 -37.48 0.95 6.99
CA LYS A 243 -37.27 0.75 5.54
C LYS A 243 -38.55 0.40 4.75
N ALA A 244 -39.72 0.57 5.34
CA ALA A 244 -40.98 0.03 4.84
C ALA A 244 -42.16 0.98 5.08
N ASP A 245 -42.14 2.20 4.52
CA ASP A 245 -43.38 2.82 4.00
C ASP A 245 -43.07 4.04 3.11
N PRO A 246 -43.38 4.00 1.80
CA PRO A 246 -43.26 5.16 0.93
C PRO A 246 -44.39 6.21 1.11
N SER A 247 -45.33 6.02 2.06
CA SER A 247 -46.52 6.89 2.22
C SER A 247 -46.51 7.85 3.43
N THR A 248 -45.49 7.80 4.31
CA THR A 248 -45.47 8.65 5.51
C THR A 248 -45.18 10.11 5.18
N THR A 249 -46.22 10.92 5.05
CA THR A 249 -46.12 12.37 4.82
C THR A 249 -45.95 13.10 6.15
N VAL A 250 -44.77 13.66 6.40
CA VAL A 250 -44.53 14.57 7.54
C VAL A 250 -44.77 16.01 7.06
N GLN A 251 -45.73 16.71 7.68
CA GLN A 251 -45.97 18.13 7.42
C GLN A 251 -44.87 18.99 8.05
N ILE A 252 -44.26 19.87 7.26
CA ILE A 252 -43.17 20.76 7.70
C ILE A 252 -43.47 22.19 7.20
N SER A 253 -43.30 23.17 8.10
CA SER A 253 -43.27 24.60 7.77
C SER A 253 -41.83 25.09 7.85
N MET A 254 -41.32 25.68 6.77
CA MET A 254 -40.06 26.45 6.78
C MET A 254 -40.17 27.68 5.88
N THR A 255 -39.78 28.83 6.42
CA THR A 255 -39.45 30.04 5.65
C THR A 255 -38.09 29.84 4.99
N GLY A 256 -38.08 29.40 3.74
CA GLY A 256 -36.87 29.26 2.92
C GLY A 256 -36.83 27.94 2.15
N THR A 257 -37.17 27.99 0.87
CA THR A 257 -37.24 26.86 -0.06
C THR A 257 -35.87 26.23 -0.37
N PRO A 258 -35.69 24.90 -0.17
CA PRO A 258 -34.62 24.14 -0.80
C PRO A 258 -35.11 23.48 -2.09
N VAL A 259 -34.29 23.53 -3.14
CA VAL A 259 -34.55 22.92 -4.45
C VAL A 259 -33.88 21.55 -4.50
N GLY A 260 -34.66 20.47 -4.34
CA GLY A 260 -34.18 19.09 -4.54
C GLY A 260 -35.19 18.03 -4.08
N ARG A 261 -35.48 17.02 -4.91
CA ARG A 261 -36.37 15.89 -4.58
C ARG A 261 -35.64 14.89 -3.69
N GLY A 262 -35.82 15.02 -2.37
CA GLY A 262 -35.28 14.11 -1.37
C GLY A 262 -35.54 14.64 0.04
N ALA A 263 -36.79 15.00 0.33
CA ALA A 263 -37.18 15.59 1.60
C ALA A 263 -37.26 14.52 2.71
N ASN A 264 -36.12 14.07 3.21
CA ASN A 264 -35.99 13.50 4.55
C ASN A 264 -35.10 14.46 5.35
N GLN A 265 -35.67 15.56 5.83
CA GLN A 265 -34.95 16.49 6.70
C GLN A 265 -34.98 15.96 8.13
N VAL A 266 -33.84 15.45 8.60
CA VAL A 266 -33.61 15.30 10.03
C VAL A 266 -33.01 16.59 10.55
N SER A 267 -33.67 17.22 11.53
CA SER A 267 -33.12 18.34 12.26
C SER A 267 -32.07 17.86 13.25
N LEU A 268 -30.88 17.53 12.76
CA LEU A 268 -29.71 17.30 13.61
C LEU A 268 -28.97 18.64 13.85
N PRO A 269 -28.46 18.90 15.06
CA PRO A 269 -27.52 20.01 15.27
C PRO A 269 -26.39 19.94 14.26
N LYS A 270 -25.85 21.09 13.82
CA LYS A 270 -24.71 21.14 12.87
C LYS A 270 -23.52 20.25 13.28
N ALA A 271 -23.38 19.96 14.58
CA ALA A 271 -22.37 19.08 15.14
C ALA A 271 -22.54 17.58 14.84
N GLU A 272 -23.72 17.15 14.36
CA GLU A 272 -24.12 15.75 14.15
C GLU A 272 -24.32 15.39 12.67
N TRP A 273 -23.81 16.21 11.74
CA TRP A 273 -23.95 15.98 10.29
C TRP A 273 -23.37 14.61 9.87
N TYR A 274 -22.27 14.17 10.47
CA TYR A 274 -21.67 12.87 10.16
C TYR A 274 -22.61 11.71 10.49
N LEU A 275 -23.40 11.85 11.56
CA LEU A 275 -24.45 10.90 11.92
C LEU A 275 -25.59 10.93 10.89
N ALA A 276 -26.02 12.12 10.47
CA ALA A 276 -27.02 12.26 9.40
C ALA A 276 -26.54 11.58 8.11
N ASP A 277 -25.32 11.86 7.66
CA ASP A 277 -24.77 11.28 6.43
C ASP A 277 -24.54 9.77 6.58
N ARG A 278 -24.17 9.29 7.76
CA ARG A 278 -24.11 7.84 8.01
C ARG A 278 -25.49 7.18 7.90
N ILE A 279 -26.58 7.84 8.27
CA ILE A 279 -27.93 7.25 8.26
C ILE A 279 -28.62 7.45 6.90
N TYR A 280 -28.46 8.62 6.29
CA TYR A 280 -29.20 9.08 5.11
C TYR A 280 -28.33 9.30 3.88
N GLY A 281 -27.00 9.33 4.05
CA GLY A 281 -26.06 9.51 2.95
C GLY A 281 -25.95 8.27 2.07
N GLY A 282 -25.05 8.33 1.08
CA GLY A 282 -24.91 7.29 0.07
C GLY A 282 -24.52 5.92 0.65
N ASN A 283 -24.90 4.86 -0.08
CA ASN A 283 -24.64 3.47 0.31
C ASN A 283 -23.15 3.18 0.62
N GLU A 284 -22.21 3.88 -0.02
CA GLU A 284 -20.77 3.71 0.26
C GLU A 284 -20.40 4.16 1.68
N LEU A 285 -20.90 5.30 2.15
CA LEU A 285 -20.60 5.79 3.50
C LEU A 285 -21.18 4.84 4.55
N GLN A 286 -22.46 4.49 4.39
CA GLN A 286 -23.13 3.49 5.23
C GLN A 286 -22.37 2.17 5.34
N ARG A 287 -21.88 1.67 4.19
CA ARG A 287 -21.22 0.37 4.11
C ARG A 287 -19.82 0.38 4.73
N TRP A 288 -19.06 1.45 4.54
CA TRP A 288 -17.65 1.48 4.88
C TRP A 288 -17.34 2.17 6.22
N THR A 289 -18.25 2.93 6.80
CA THR A 289 -18.07 3.51 8.13
C THR A 289 -17.78 2.41 9.16
N GLY A 290 -16.70 2.58 9.93
CA GLY A 290 -16.28 1.64 10.98
C GLY A 290 -15.66 0.34 10.47
N VAL A 291 -15.56 0.12 9.16
CA VAL A 291 -14.93 -1.09 8.63
C VAL A 291 -13.42 -1.02 8.83
N GLN A 292 -12.89 -1.99 9.57
CA GLN A 292 -11.47 -2.22 9.74
C GLN A 292 -11.02 -3.38 8.85
N HIS A 293 -9.85 -3.24 8.24
CA HIS A 293 -9.22 -4.30 7.45
C HIS A 293 -7.71 -4.20 7.62
N GLU A 294 -7.09 -5.30 8.03
CA GLU A 294 -5.64 -5.48 8.06
C GLU A 294 -5.38 -6.99 8.00
N THR A 295 -4.59 -7.44 7.02
CA THR A 295 -4.22 -8.85 6.92
C THR A 295 -3.31 -9.25 8.07
N LYS A 296 -3.33 -10.53 8.47
CA LYS A 296 -2.38 -11.06 9.45
C LYS A 296 -0.94 -10.76 9.00
N GLY A 297 -0.09 -10.28 9.92
CA GLY A 297 1.26 -9.80 9.63
C GLY A 297 1.35 -8.38 9.04
N GLY A 298 0.22 -7.73 8.75
CA GLY A 298 0.17 -6.39 8.15
C GLY A 298 0.45 -5.22 9.11
N HIS A 299 0.49 -5.49 10.42
CA HIS A 299 0.49 -4.47 11.47
C HIS A 299 1.67 -3.48 11.39
N GLU A 300 2.86 -3.92 11.00
CA GLU A 300 4.00 -3.00 10.84
C GLU A 300 3.81 -2.05 9.64
N VAL A 301 3.29 -2.55 8.52
CA VAL A 301 2.93 -1.69 7.38
C VAL A 301 1.82 -0.71 7.78
N GLY A 302 0.81 -1.17 8.51
CA GLY A 302 -0.25 -0.33 9.06
C GLY A 302 0.29 0.81 9.94
N LYS A 303 1.21 0.52 10.87
CA LYS A 303 1.89 1.53 11.69
C LYS A 303 2.65 2.56 10.85
N ILE A 304 3.38 2.11 9.85
CA ILE A 304 4.12 2.98 8.91
C ILE A 304 3.16 3.90 8.15
N VAL A 305 2.05 3.37 7.64
CA VAL A 305 1.04 4.16 6.91
C VAL A 305 0.43 5.22 7.83
N ARG A 306 0.05 4.88 9.07
CA ARG A 306 -0.45 5.86 10.06
C ARG A 306 0.56 6.95 10.39
N LYS A 307 1.85 6.60 10.45
CA LYS A 307 2.93 7.57 10.67
C LYS A 307 3.10 8.54 9.51
N LEU A 308 2.93 8.07 8.28
CA LEU A 308 3.12 8.86 7.06
C LEU A 308 1.88 9.71 6.72
N TRP A 309 0.69 9.18 6.98
CA TRP A 309 -0.59 9.83 6.72
C TRP A 309 -1.45 9.77 7.99
N ASP A 310 -1.54 10.90 8.69
CA ASP A 310 -2.33 11.04 9.91
C ASP A 310 -3.80 10.67 9.64
N GLU A 311 -4.32 9.68 10.37
CA GLU A 311 -5.66 9.14 10.18
C GLU A 311 -6.76 10.17 10.40
N ARG A 312 -6.47 11.30 11.07
CA ARG A 312 -7.42 12.42 11.18
C ARG A 312 -7.59 13.17 9.86
N GLY A 313 -6.53 13.24 9.06
CA GLY A 313 -6.49 13.96 7.80
C GLY A 313 -6.71 13.12 6.55
N TRP A 314 -6.46 11.82 6.64
CA TRP A 314 -6.31 10.95 5.49
C TRP A 314 -7.05 9.65 5.68
N GLU A 315 -7.51 9.09 4.57
CA GLU A 315 -7.94 7.70 4.49
C GLU A 315 -7.03 7.00 3.48
N CYS A 316 -6.40 5.90 3.90
CA CYS A 316 -5.44 5.17 3.07
C CYS A 316 -5.83 3.71 2.92
N LEU A 317 -5.62 3.18 1.72
CA LEU A 317 -5.69 1.76 1.43
C LEU A 317 -4.33 1.32 0.92
N TRP A 318 -3.76 0.28 1.49
CA TRP A 318 -2.41 -0.13 1.17
C TRP A 318 -2.34 -1.63 0.91
N PHE A 319 -1.36 -2.01 0.08
CA PHE A 319 -1.08 -3.42 -0.22
C PHE A 319 0.37 -3.64 -0.62
N LEU A 320 0.91 -4.79 -0.22
CA LEU A 320 2.17 -5.35 -0.67
C LEU A 320 1.85 -6.52 -1.58
N ASN A 321 2.29 -6.46 -2.84
CA ASN A 321 2.09 -7.55 -3.79
C ASN A 321 2.83 -8.82 -3.36
N PRO A 322 2.23 -10.01 -3.49
CA PRO A 322 2.94 -11.28 -3.27
C PRO A 322 4.10 -11.43 -4.26
N PRO A 323 5.16 -12.20 -3.91
CA PRO A 323 6.38 -12.33 -4.72
C PRO A 323 6.10 -12.67 -6.19
N ARG A 324 5.12 -13.54 -6.47
CA ARG A 324 4.78 -14.03 -7.81
C ARG A 324 4.35 -12.95 -8.82
N ILE A 325 3.90 -11.78 -8.38
CA ILE A 325 3.39 -10.71 -9.26
C ILE A 325 4.11 -9.36 -9.07
N GLN A 326 5.24 -9.34 -8.35
CA GLN A 326 6.04 -8.14 -8.23
C GLN A 326 6.76 -7.81 -9.55
N SER A 327 6.58 -6.59 -10.04
CA SER A 327 7.25 -6.13 -11.27
C SER A 327 8.75 -5.83 -11.07
N VAL A 328 9.19 -5.61 -9.83
CA VAL A 328 10.55 -5.20 -9.46
C VAL A 328 11.00 -5.97 -8.21
N PRO A 329 11.28 -7.28 -8.32
CA PRO A 329 11.57 -8.12 -7.16
C PRO A 329 12.86 -7.73 -6.43
N GLY A 330 13.82 -7.06 -7.09
CA GLY A 330 15.06 -6.57 -6.48
C GLY A 330 14.91 -5.30 -5.62
N PHE A 331 13.71 -4.72 -5.51
CA PHE A 331 13.43 -3.61 -4.61
C PHE A 331 12.12 -3.80 -3.87
N SER A 332 12.22 -3.82 -2.54
CA SER A 332 11.08 -3.91 -1.65
C SER A 332 10.20 -2.66 -1.73
N HIS A 333 8.90 -2.83 -1.99
CA HIS A 333 7.94 -1.73 -2.00
C HIS A 333 6.50 -2.18 -1.74
N PHE A 334 5.71 -1.29 -1.15
CA PHE A 334 4.26 -1.44 -1.06
C PHE A 334 3.54 -0.23 -1.66
N HIS A 335 2.29 -0.43 -2.06
CA HIS A 335 1.45 0.57 -2.68
C HIS A 335 0.51 1.19 -1.65
N VAL A 336 0.26 2.49 -1.78
CA VAL A 336 -0.70 3.21 -0.94
C VAL A 336 -1.56 4.10 -1.82
N PHE A 337 -2.87 3.85 -1.80
CA PHE A 337 -3.85 4.80 -2.28
C PHE A 337 -4.26 5.73 -1.14
N VAL A 338 -4.20 7.02 -1.40
CA VAL A 338 -4.37 8.05 -0.38
C VAL A 338 -5.48 8.99 -0.82
N ARG A 339 -6.51 9.11 0.02
CA ARG A 339 -7.62 10.07 -0.14
C ARG A 339 -7.53 11.12 0.96
N ARG A 340 -7.56 12.39 0.58
CA ARG A 340 -7.70 13.49 1.55
C ARG A 340 -9.14 13.52 2.07
N LYS A 341 -9.31 13.59 3.38
CA LYS A 341 -10.62 13.82 4.00
C LYS A 341 -11.09 15.25 3.74
N THR A 342 -12.39 15.42 3.56
CA THR A 342 -13.04 16.74 3.55
C THR A 342 -12.88 17.44 4.92
N PRO A 343 -12.98 18.77 5.01
CA PRO A 343 -12.93 19.49 6.29
C PRO A 343 -13.88 18.90 7.33
N GLU A 344 -15.08 18.52 6.90
CA GLU A 344 -16.10 17.90 7.72
C GLU A 344 -15.65 16.52 8.22
N GLU A 345 -15.17 15.63 7.33
CA GLU A 345 -14.60 14.33 7.71
C GLU A 345 -13.41 14.46 8.68
N ILE A 346 -12.61 15.52 8.54
CA ILE A 346 -11.50 15.82 9.47
C ILE A 346 -12.06 16.17 10.84
N ASP A 347 -13.06 17.05 10.93
CA ASP A 347 -13.70 17.42 12.20
C ASP A 347 -14.30 16.19 12.90
N ALA A 348 -14.92 15.28 12.14
CA ALA A 348 -15.41 14.01 12.68
C ALA A 348 -14.27 13.12 13.17
N ALA A 349 -13.16 13.06 12.44
CA ALA A 349 -11.99 12.29 12.85
C ALA A 349 -11.32 12.86 14.11
N GLU A 350 -11.24 14.18 14.26
CA GLU A 350 -10.73 14.84 15.46
C GLU A 350 -11.58 14.49 16.70
N LYS A 351 -12.92 14.47 16.55
CA LYS A 351 -13.82 14.01 17.63
C LYS A 351 -13.60 12.54 17.97
N ALA A 352 -13.47 11.68 16.96
CA ALA A 352 -13.21 10.26 17.16
C ALA A 352 -11.87 10.03 17.88
N PHE A 353 -10.83 10.76 17.50
CA PHE A 353 -9.51 10.74 18.15
C PHE A 353 -9.59 11.19 19.61
N ALA A 354 -10.29 12.31 19.89
CA ALA A 354 -10.49 12.78 21.26
C ALA A 354 -11.27 11.78 22.14
N ALA A 355 -12.12 10.95 21.52
CA ALA A 355 -12.86 9.88 22.19
C ALA A 355 -12.09 8.54 22.28
N GLY A 356 -10.85 8.46 21.77
CA GLY A 356 -10.05 7.24 21.78
C GLY A 356 -10.55 6.14 20.83
N LEU A 357 -11.29 6.51 19.78
CA LEU A 357 -11.83 5.58 18.78
C LEU A 357 -10.90 5.36 17.59
N ILE A 358 -9.94 6.27 17.36
CA ILE A 358 -8.85 6.18 16.39
C ILE A 358 -7.58 6.79 16.96
#